data_AF-A0A932FJ91-F1
#
_entry.id   AF-A0A932FJ91-F1
#
_cell.length_a   1.000
_cell.length_b   1.000
_cell.length_c   1.000
_cell.angle_alpha   90.00
_cell.angle_beta   90.00
_cell.angle_gamma   90.00
#
_symmetry.space_group_name_H-M   'P 1'
#
loop_
_entity.id
_entity.type
_entity.pdbx_description
1 polymer ?
#
loop_
_entity_poly.entity_id
_entity_poly.type
_entity_poly.pdbx_seq_one_letter_code
_entity_poly.pdbx_strand_id
1 'polypeptide(L)'
;MIVFRHADPRFPFLWEALAQPPARWNGPGEGPVHYFAETPDGAWAEFLRHEEITDPADLAGIARSIWSIELPRPPRSRPRLPTATLMGGTSMYGDCQREARWMRARGRQGLVAPSAALEPTTASGFRTERGLQAGPGRAERAFVLFGLRPDLVGWAACDEGRPRDDLLPRVRPLR
;
A
#
# COMPACT_ATOMS: atom_id res chain seq x y z
N MET A 1 14.44 -2.44 6.15
CA MET A 1 13.71 -3.36 5.24
C MET A 1 13.28 -2.58 4.01
N ILE A 2 13.17 -3.21 2.84
CA ILE A 2 12.66 -2.54 1.64
C ILE A 2 11.13 -2.68 1.58
N VAL A 3 10.45 -1.60 1.27
CA VAL A 3 9.01 -1.53 0.97
C VAL A 3 8.79 -0.83 -0.36
N PHE A 4 7.56 -0.87 -0.86
CA PHE A 4 7.22 -0.37 -2.18
C PHE A 4 6.07 0.62 -2.12
N ARG A 5 6.11 1.60 -3.01
CA ARG A 5 5.04 2.59 -3.17
C ARG A 5 4.97 3.02 -4.63
N HIS A 6 3.75 3.12 -5.14
CA HIS A 6 3.50 3.75 -6.42
C HIS A 6 3.29 5.26 -6.23
N ALA A 7 3.64 6.04 -7.24
CA ALA A 7 3.35 7.47 -7.31
C ALA A 7 3.05 7.87 -8.77
N ASP A 8 2.41 9.02 -8.93
CA ASP A 8 2.41 9.69 -10.22
C ASP A 8 3.85 10.10 -10.56
N PRO A 9 4.36 9.87 -11.78
CA PRO A 9 5.74 10.23 -12.13
C PRO A 9 6.06 11.72 -11.94
N ARG A 10 5.04 12.59 -11.95
CA ARG A 10 5.21 14.04 -11.76
C ARG A 10 5.45 14.46 -10.32
N PHE A 11 5.26 13.56 -9.35
CA PHE A 11 5.32 13.89 -7.92
C PHE A 11 6.38 13.06 -7.19
N PRO A 12 6.96 13.60 -6.09
CA PRO A 12 7.85 12.82 -5.24
C PRO A 12 7.12 11.63 -4.62
N PHE A 13 7.89 10.61 -4.23
CA PHE A 13 7.32 9.38 -3.66
C PHE A 13 6.70 9.58 -2.27
N LEU A 14 6.97 10.70 -1.58
CA LEU A 14 6.37 11.04 -0.28
C LEU A 14 5.52 12.30 -0.36
N TRP A 15 4.47 12.34 0.45
CA TRP A 15 3.68 13.54 0.70
C TRP A 15 4.44 14.51 1.60
N GLU A 16 4.48 15.78 1.23
CA GLU A 16 5.03 16.85 2.08
C GLU A 16 3.92 17.75 2.66
N ALA A 17 2.78 17.83 1.97
CA ALA A 17 1.67 18.69 2.35
C ALA A 17 0.71 18.02 3.35
N LEU A 18 0.17 18.82 4.27
CA LEU A 18 -0.91 18.41 5.19
C LEU A 18 -2.24 18.15 4.46
N ALA A 19 -2.42 18.78 3.29
CA ALA A 19 -3.63 18.70 2.46
C ALA A 19 -3.72 17.40 1.64
N GLN A 20 -3.10 16.32 2.11
CA GLN A 20 -3.26 14.98 1.53
C GLN A 20 -4.74 14.55 1.62
N PRO A 21 -5.33 14.01 0.54
CA PRO A 21 -6.67 13.45 0.57
C PRO A 21 -6.85 12.37 1.67
N PRO A 22 -8.05 12.28 2.26
CA PRO A 22 -8.33 11.24 3.24
C PRO A 22 -8.26 9.85 2.60
N ALA A 23 -7.75 8.89 3.36
CA ALA A 23 -7.68 7.48 2.99
C ALA A 23 -7.92 6.61 4.22
N ARG A 24 -7.60 5.31 4.16
CA ARG A 24 -7.93 4.36 5.23
C ARG A 24 -7.40 4.77 6.61
N TRP A 25 -6.20 5.34 6.69
CA TRP A 25 -5.50 5.64 7.96
C TRP A 25 -5.30 7.14 8.21
N ASN A 26 -5.95 8.00 7.44
CA ASN A 26 -5.96 9.46 7.63
C ASN A 26 -7.28 10.08 7.16
N GLY A 27 -7.84 10.97 7.99
CA GLY A 27 -8.92 11.87 7.62
C GLY A 27 -8.40 13.18 7.01
N PRO A 28 -9.31 14.12 6.69
CA PRO A 28 -8.96 15.44 6.17
C PRO A 28 -8.02 16.20 7.12
N GLY A 29 -6.92 16.75 6.59
CA GLY A 29 -5.95 17.52 7.37
C GLY A 29 -5.06 16.70 8.32
N GLU A 30 -5.15 15.37 8.29
CA GLU A 30 -4.34 14.48 9.13
C GLU A 30 -3.02 14.03 8.46
N GLY A 31 -2.72 14.56 7.27
CA GLY A 31 -1.51 14.27 6.53
C GLY A 31 -0.26 14.98 7.09
N PRO A 32 0.93 14.66 6.56
CA PRO A 32 1.17 13.57 5.61
C PRO A 32 1.11 12.20 6.30
N VAL A 33 0.55 11.22 5.58
CA VAL A 33 0.50 9.80 5.94
C VAL A 33 0.93 8.97 4.74
N HIS A 34 1.97 8.18 4.95
CA HIS A 34 2.62 7.42 3.89
C HIS A 34 2.24 5.96 3.96
N TYR A 35 1.78 5.42 2.84
CA TYR A 35 1.36 4.04 2.69
C TYR A 35 2.41 3.32 1.85
N PHE A 36 2.89 2.20 2.36
CA PHE A 36 3.86 1.34 1.69
C PHE A 36 3.38 -0.10 1.71
N ALA A 37 3.57 -0.80 0.61
CA ALA A 37 3.35 -2.24 0.51
C ALA A 37 4.64 -3.01 0.79
N GLU A 38 4.50 -4.23 1.29
CA GLU A 38 5.63 -5.13 1.51
C GLU A 38 6.26 -5.63 0.19
N THR A 39 5.51 -5.63 -0.91
CA THR A 39 5.96 -6.08 -2.23
C THR A 39 5.56 -5.08 -3.34
N PRO A 40 6.18 -5.13 -4.54
CA PRO A 40 5.75 -4.33 -5.69
C PRO A 40 4.31 -4.67 -6.12
N ASP A 41 3.95 -5.96 -6.12
CA ASP A 41 2.59 -6.41 -6.43
C ASP A 41 1.58 -5.82 -5.44
N GLY A 42 1.92 -5.74 -4.15
CA GLY A 42 1.08 -5.07 -3.15
C GLY A 42 0.91 -3.57 -3.42
N ALA A 43 1.95 -2.88 -3.89
CA ALA A 43 1.84 -1.45 -4.22
C ALA A 43 0.93 -1.24 -5.44
N TRP A 44 1.06 -2.08 -6.47
CA TRP A 44 0.17 -2.08 -7.62
C TRP A 44 -1.26 -2.45 -7.26
N ALA A 45 -1.47 -3.45 -6.39
CA ALA A 45 -2.79 -3.89 -5.98
C ALA A 45 -3.54 -2.78 -5.23
N GLU A 46 -2.86 -2.01 -4.36
CA GLU A 46 -3.48 -0.85 -3.69
C GLU A 46 -3.91 0.22 -4.70
N PHE A 47 -3.11 0.49 -5.74
CA PHE A 47 -3.49 1.39 -6.84
C PHE A 47 -4.72 0.87 -7.59
N LEU A 48 -4.66 -0.36 -8.10
CA LEU A 48 -5.74 -0.99 -8.87
C LEU A 48 -7.05 -1.03 -8.07
N ARG A 49 -6.97 -1.37 -6.77
CA ARG A 49 -8.11 -1.37 -5.88
C ARG A 49 -8.70 0.02 -5.70
N HIS A 50 -7.87 1.05 -5.57
CA HIS A 50 -8.33 2.42 -5.31
C HIS A 50 -8.98 3.05 -6.53
N GLU A 51 -8.43 2.79 -7.71
CA GLU A 51 -8.98 3.24 -9.00
C GLU A 51 -10.09 2.31 -9.52
N GLU A 52 -10.43 1.26 -8.78
CA GLU A 52 -11.45 0.25 -9.13
C GLU A 52 -11.22 -0.42 -10.50
N ILE A 53 -9.95 -0.50 -10.92
CA ILE A 53 -9.56 -1.10 -12.20
C ILE A 53 -9.67 -2.63 -12.11
N THR A 54 -10.52 -3.20 -12.96
CA THR A 54 -10.77 -4.65 -13.01
C THR A 54 -10.65 -5.24 -14.42
N ASP A 55 -10.68 -4.42 -15.47
CA ASP A 55 -10.49 -4.85 -16.85
C ASP A 55 -8.99 -4.82 -17.23
N PRO A 56 -8.40 -5.93 -17.74
CA PRO A 56 -7.05 -5.93 -18.29
C PRO A 56 -6.79 -4.86 -19.36
N ALA A 57 -7.80 -4.46 -20.14
CA ALA A 57 -7.66 -3.42 -21.16
C ALA A 57 -7.29 -2.05 -20.56
N ASP A 58 -7.79 -1.75 -19.36
CA ASP A 58 -7.53 -0.49 -18.66
C ASP A 58 -6.07 -0.38 -18.19
N LEU A 59 -5.34 -1.50 -18.10
CA LEU A 59 -3.94 -1.50 -17.68
C LEU A 59 -3.03 -0.81 -18.71
N ALA A 60 -3.43 -0.76 -19.97
CA ALA A 60 -2.64 -0.18 -21.05
C ALA A 60 -2.41 1.33 -20.88
N GLY A 61 -3.33 2.04 -20.20
CA GLY A 61 -3.24 3.47 -19.94
C GLY A 61 -2.45 3.84 -18.68
N ILE A 62 -2.02 2.86 -17.89
CA ILE A 62 -1.33 3.11 -16.62
C ILE A 62 0.14 3.41 -16.88
N ALA A 63 0.59 4.57 -16.40
CA ALA A 63 2.00 4.94 -16.29
C ALA A 63 2.27 5.51 -14.89
N ARG A 64 2.88 4.71 -14.01
CA ARG A 64 3.20 5.10 -12.62
C ARG A 64 4.62 4.73 -12.29
N SER A 65 5.28 5.55 -11.47
CA SER A 65 6.59 5.20 -10.93
C SER A 65 6.41 4.28 -9.73
N ILE A 66 7.23 3.24 -9.65
CA ILE A 66 7.35 2.38 -8.47
C ILE A 66 8.66 2.68 -7.78
N TRP A 67 8.57 2.95 -6.48
CA TRP A 67 9.71 3.25 -5.64
C TRP A 67 9.97 2.09 -4.70
N SER A 68 11.23 1.66 -4.64
CA SER A 68 11.75 0.82 -3.56
C SER A 68 12.29 1.74 -2.47
N ILE A 69 11.85 1.56 -1.23
CA ILE A 69 12.11 2.53 -0.15
C ILE A 69 12.67 1.79 1.05
N GLU A 70 13.77 2.27 1.58
CA GLU A 70 14.33 1.72 2.80
C GLU A 70 13.56 2.24 4.02
N LEU A 71 12.93 1.31 4.75
CA LEU A 71 12.43 1.55 6.11
C LEU A 71 13.45 1.00 7.12
N PRO A 72 14.33 1.83 7.69
CA PRO A 72 15.32 1.38 8.67
C PRO A 72 14.65 0.93 9.98
N ARG A 73 13.55 1.60 10.36
CA ARG A 73 12.77 1.31 11.58
C ARG A 73 11.30 1.10 11.19
N PRO A 74 10.94 -0.08 10.68
CA PRO A 74 9.55 -0.35 10.31
C PRO A 74 8.65 -0.32 11.55
N PRO A 75 7.42 0.23 11.43
CA PRO A 75 6.48 0.26 12.53
C PRO A 75 6.11 -1.17 12.94
N ARG A 76 5.97 -1.38 14.25
CA ARG A 76 5.56 -2.67 14.83
C ARG A 76 4.17 -2.64 15.44
N SER A 77 3.64 -1.43 15.67
CA SER A 77 2.33 -1.25 16.27
C SER A 77 1.25 -1.72 15.32
N ARG A 78 0.37 -2.59 15.81
CA ARG A 78 -0.78 -3.10 15.06
C ARG A 78 -2.05 -2.37 15.52
N PRO A 79 -2.94 -1.99 14.60
CA PRO A 79 -4.25 -1.47 14.94
C PRO A 79 -5.05 -2.52 15.73
N ARG A 80 -5.85 -2.07 16.70
CA ARG A 80 -6.74 -2.91 17.50
C ARG A 80 -8.14 -2.96 16.91
N LEU A 81 -8.22 -3.40 15.66
CA LEU A 81 -9.48 -3.50 14.91
C LEU A 81 -9.72 -4.93 14.44
N PRO A 82 -10.99 -5.36 14.31
CA PRO A 82 -11.32 -6.64 13.70
C PRO A 82 -10.78 -6.76 12.26
N THR A 83 -10.44 -7.98 11.83
CA THR A 83 -9.99 -8.24 10.46
C THR A 83 -10.97 -7.73 9.41
N ALA A 84 -12.29 -7.86 9.66
CA ALA A 84 -13.33 -7.35 8.76
C ALA A 84 -13.21 -5.83 8.52
N THR A 85 -12.86 -5.06 9.55
CA THR A 85 -12.63 -3.60 9.45
C THR A 85 -11.32 -3.30 8.71
N LEU A 86 -10.24 -4.02 9.05
CA LEU A 86 -8.92 -3.85 8.43
C LEU A 86 -8.95 -4.15 6.92
N MET A 87 -9.73 -5.16 6.54
CA MET A 87 -9.80 -5.68 5.17
C MET A 87 -11.01 -5.16 4.39
N GLY A 88 -11.92 -4.40 5.01
CA GLY A 88 -13.16 -3.88 4.39
C GLY A 88 -12.94 -2.69 3.46
N GLY A 89 -13.99 -2.23 2.79
CA GLY A 89 -13.99 -1.03 1.93
C GLY A 89 -14.12 0.29 2.68
N THR A 90 -14.56 1.32 1.97
CA THR A 90 -14.63 2.71 2.43
C THR A 90 -15.58 2.92 3.61
N SER A 91 -16.64 2.11 3.72
CA SER A 91 -17.57 2.15 4.86
C SER A 91 -16.86 1.96 6.22
N MET A 92 -15.72 1.27 6.22
CA MET A 92 -14.92 0.99 7.43
C MET A 92 -13.80 2.01 7.67
N TYR A 93 -13.61 3.00 6.78
CA TYR A 93 -12.50 3.96 6.90
C TYR A 93 -12.63 4.83 8.15
N GLY A 94 -13.85 5.20 8.55
CA GLY A 94 -14.07 5.99 9.76
C GLY A 94 -13.49 5.32 11.01
N ASP A 95 -13.59 3.99 11.11
CA ASP A 95 -13.05 3.22 12.23
C ASP A 95 -11.51 3.16 12.18
N CYS A 96 -10.95 2.90 10.99
CA CYS A 96 -9.52 2.89 10.76
C CYS A 96 -8.87 4.25 11.06
N GLN A 97 -9.51 5.35 10.65
CA GLN A 97 -9.05 6.71 10.91
C GLN A 97 -9.12 7.07 12.40
N ARG A 98 -10.16 6.65 13.13
CA ARG A 98 -10.23 6.84 14.59
C ARG A 98 -9.09 6.09 15.30
N GLU A 99 -8.81 4.86 14.89
CA GLU A 99 -7.69 4.08 15.44
C GLU A 99 -6.34 4.75 15.14
N ALA A 100 -6.11 5.21 13.90
CA ALA A 100 -4.89 5.95 13.55
C ALA A 100 -4.71 7.22 14.39
N ARG A 101 -5.79 8.00 14.61
CA ARG A 101 -5.77 9.16 15.52
C ARG A 101 -5.38 8.77 16.94
N TRP A 102 -5.98 7.71 17.48
CA TRP A 102 -5.67 7.21 18.82
C TRP A 102 -4.21 6.77 18.94
N MET A 103 -3.66 6.14 17.89
CA MET A 103 -2.26 5.74 17.84
C MET A 103 -1.32 6.96 17.79
N ARG A 104 -1.62 7.96 16.95
CA ARG A 104 -0.84 9.21 16.87
C ARG A 104 -0.85 9.96 18.20
N ALA A 105 -2.01 10.07 18.86
CA ALA A 105 -2.14 10.70 20.18
C ALA A 105 -1.30 10.00 21.28
N ARG A 106 -0.91 8.75 21.06
CA ARG A 106 -0.01 7.97 21.94
C ARG A 106 1.45 8.00 21.48
N GLY A 107 1.82 8.92 20.59
CA GLY A 107 3.18 9.08 20.08
C GLY A 107 3.64 7.97 19.14
N ARG A 108 2.72 7.15 18.60
CA ARG A 108 3.09 6.17 17.58
C ARG A 108 3.40 6.90 16.27
N GLN A 109 4.50 6.51 15.65
CA GLN A 109 5.00 7.10 14.38
C GLN A 109 4.48 6.37 13.13
N GLY A 110 3.70 5.31 13.33
CA GLY A 110 3.18 4.48 12.26
C GLY A 110 2.57 3.19 12.77
N LEU A 111 2.05 2.40 11.84
CA LEU A 111 1.44 1.09 12.10
C LEU A 111 1.78 0.10 10.99
N VAL A 112 1.58 -1.18 11.29
CA VAL A 112 1.59 -2.27 10.31
C VAL A 112 0.25 -2.99 10.36
N ALA A 113 -0.35 -3.19 9.19
CA ALA A 113 -1.64 -3.86 9.02
C ALA A 113 -1.53 -4.91 7.90
N PRO A 114 -2.44 -5.89 7.84
CA PRO A 114 -2.62 -6.69 6.63
C PRO A 114 -2.89 -5.78 5.42
N SER A 115 -2.37 -6.13 4.24
CA SER A 115 -2.77 -5.45 3.01
C SER A 115 -4.24 -5.77 2.74
N ALA A 116 -5.06 -4.72 2.61
CA ALA A 116 -6.45 -4.90 2.23
C ALA A 116 -6.55 -5.24 0.74
N ALA A 117 -5.61 -4.78 -0.08
CA ALA A 117 -5.68 -4.91 -1.53
C ALA A 117 -5.48 -6.31 -2.09
N LEU A 118 -4.83 -7.22 -1.37
CA LEU A 118 -4.53 -8.56 -1.89
C LEU A 118 -5.33 -9.66 -1.19
N GLU A 119 -5.70 -10.69 -1.94
CA GLU A 119 -6.26 -11.93 -1.40
C GLU A 119 -5.13 -12.75 -0.74
N PRO A 120 -5.13 -12.89 0.60
CA PRO A 120 -4.01 -13.47 1.36
C PRO A 120 -3.69 -14.93 1.03
N THR A 121 -4.62 -15.65 0.40
CA THR A 121 -4.46 -17.06 0.02
C THR A 121 -3.92 -17.25 -1.40
N THR A 122 -3.85 -16.19 -2.21
CA THR A 122 -3.30 -16.26 -3.57
C THR A 122 -1.78 -16.32 -3.56
N ALA A 123 -1.21 -17.01 -4.57
CA ALA A 123 0.22 -17.06 -4.80
C ALA A 123 0.84 -15.66 -4.81
N SER A 124 1.99 -15.48 -4.16
CA SER A 124 2.71 -14.21 -4.12
C SER A 124 4.16 -14.41 -4.57
N GLY A 125 4.63 -13.50 -5.43
CA GLY A 125 5.96 -13.55 -6.00
C GLY A 125 6.20 -14.76 -6.91
N PHE A 126 7.47 -14.98 -7.25
CA PHE A 126 7.91 -16.02 -8.17
C PHE A 126 9.16 -16.72 -7.65
N ARG A 127 9.34 -17.97 -8.09
CA ARG A 127 10.55 -18.74 -7.92
C ARG A 127 11.02 -19.28 -9.26
N THR A 128 12.32 -19.46 -9.42
CA THR A 128 12.90 -20.07 -10.62
C THR A 128 13.12 -21.56 -10.38
N GLU A 129 12.21 -22.38 -10.89
CA GLU A 129 12.32 -23.84 -10.86
C GLU A 129 11.77 -24.39 -12.18
N ARG A 130 12.66 -24.82 -13.09
CA ARG A 130 12.28 -25.21 -14.47
C ARG A 130 11.47 -24.11 -15.18
N GLY A 131 11.96 -22.88 -15.10
CA GLY A 131 11.27 -21.68 -15.56
C GLY A 131 10.71 -20.85 -14.40
N LEU A 132 9.96 -19.80 -14.73
CA LEU A 132 9.32 -18.93 -13.75
C LEU A 132 8.04 -19.60 -13.23
N GLN A 133 7.99 -19.87 -11.93
CA GLN A 133 6.86 -20.50 -11.27
C GLN A 133 6.28 -19.55 -10.21
N ALA A 134 4.97 -19.61 -10.01
CA ALA A 134 4.33 -18.86 -8.93
C ALA A 134 4.91 -19.28 -7.57
N GLY A 135 5.14 -18.28 -6.71
CA GLY A 135 5.54 -18.50 -5.33
C GLY A 135 4.39 -19.01 -4.46
N PRO A 136 4.66 -19.45 -3.22
CA PRO A 136 3.60 -19.79 -2.28
C PRO A 136 2.71 -18.58 -1.96
N GLY A 137 1.49 -18.85 -1.52
CA GLY A 137 0.61 -17.79 -1.05
C GLY A 137 1.14 -17.12 0.21
N ARG A 138 0.92 -15.81 0.33
CA ARG A 138 1.43 -15.00 1.44
C ARG A 138 0.43 -13.92 1.83
N ALA A 139 0.14 -13.84 3.12
CA ALA A 139 -0.53 -12.67 3.69
C ALA A 139 0.43 -11.48 3.71
N GLU A 140 0.29 -10.59 2.73
CA GLU A 140 1.10 -9.40 2.60
C GLU A 140 0.68 -8.31 3.57
N ARG A 141 1.63 -7.42 3.91
CA ARG A 141 1.43 -6.33 4.86
C ARG A 141 1.50 -4.97 4.18
N ALA A 142 0.77 -4.03 4.75
CA ALA A 142 0.92 -2.62 4.50
C ALA A 142 1.56 -1.95 5.72
N PHE A 143 2.50 -1.05 5.47
CA PHE A 143 3.15 -0.21 6.46
C PHE A 143 2.66 1.21 6.28
N VAL A 144 2.30 1.86 7.38
CA VAL A 144 1.80 3.23 7.37
C VAL A 144 2.65 4.06 8.30
N LEU A 145 3.16 5.18 7.82
CA LEU A 145 3.96 6.12 8.59
C LEU A 145 3.24 7.45 8.70
N PHE A 146 3.31 8.06 9.88
CA PHE A 146 2.68 9.34 10.17
C PHE A 146 3.72 10.46 10.17
N GLY A 147 3.33 11.64 9.68
CA GLY A 147 4.17 12.82 9.67
C GLY A 147 5.23 12.79 8.57
N LEU A 148 5.96 13.90 8.45
CA LEU A 148 7.03 14.06 7.46
C LEU A 148 8.13 13.03 7.66
N ARG A 149 8.65 12.50 6.55
CA ARG A 149 9.69 11.46 6.55
C ARG A 149 10.90 11.83 5.70
N PRO A 150 11.61 12.94 6.02
CA PRO A 150 12.83 13.32 5.31
C PRO A 150 13.98 12.33 5.53
N ASP A 151 13.83 11.41 6.50
CA ASP A 151 14.79 10.36 6.83
C ASP A 151 14.78 9.18 5.85
N LEU A 152 13.76 9.04 5.00
CA LEU A 152 13.61 7.89 4.13
C LEU A 152 14.29 8.09 2.79
N VAL A 153 15.03 7.07 2.36
CA VAL A 153 15.67 7.01 1.05
C VAL A 153 14.90 6.03 0.18
N GLY A 154 14.57 6.48 -1.04
CA GLY A 154 13.92 5.68 -2.06
C GLY A 154 14.70 5.66 -3.36
N TRP A 155 14.63 4.55 -4.07
CA TRP A 155 15.18 4.37 -5.41
C TRP A 155 14.04 4.05 -6.36
N ALA A 156 14.00 4.75 -7.49
CA ALA A 156 13.07 4.44 -8.57
C ALA A 156 13.37 3.02 -9.07
N ALA A 157 12.44 2.10 -8.83
CA ALA A 157 12.52 0.72 -9.30
C ALA A 157 11.91 0.60 -10.70
N CYS A 158 10.98 1.49 -11.05
CA CYS A 158 10.39 1.63 -12.37
C CYS A 158 9.88 3.06 -12.54
N ASP A 159 10.04 3.60 -13.74
CA ASP A 159 9.42 4.86 -14.15
C ASP A 159 8.47 4.60 -15.33
N GLU A 160 7.33 5.29 -15.33
CA GLU A 160 6.24 5.07 -16.30
C GLU A 160 5.82 3.59 -16.47
N GLY A 161 5.81 2.84 -15.36
CA GLY A 161 5.47 1.43 -15.35
C GLY A 161 3.97 1.15 -15.37
N ARG A 162 3.64 -0.11 -15.67
CA ARG A 162 2.29 -0.68 -15.54
C ARG A 162 2.30 -1.99 -14.76
N PRO A 163 1.21 -2.33 -14.04
CA PRO A 163 1.09 -3.62 -13.37
C PRO A 163 1.00 -4.75 -14.40
N ARG A 164 1.28 -5.97 -13.95
CA ARG A 164 1.14 -7.18 -14.76
C ARG A 164 -0.31 -7.65 -14.74
N ASP A 165 -0.81 -8.15 -15.87
CA ASP A 165 -2.20 -8.57 -16.04
C ASP A 165 -2.61 -9.67 -15.05
N ASP A 166 -1.66 -10.56 -14.72
CA ASP A 166 -1.84 -11.67 -13.77
C ASP A 166 -2.03 -11.22 -12.31
N LEU A 167 -1.86 -9.92 -12.02
CA LEU A 167 -2.16 -9.35 -10.70
C LEU A 167 -3.65 -9.10 -10.49
N LEU A 168 -4.41 -8.74 -11.54
CA LEU A 168 -5.82 -8.35 -11.42
C LEU A 168 -6.69 -9.37 -10.65
N PRO A 169 -6.61 -10.69 -10.92
CA PRO A 169 -7.40 -11.69 -10.19
C PRO A 169 -7.08 -11.77 -8.70
N ARG A 170 -5.95 -11.22 -8.25
CA ARG A 170 -5.52 -11.21 -6.84
C ARG A 170 -5.99 -9.97 -6.10
N VAL A 171 -6.44 -8.93 -6.81
CA VAL A 171 -6.87 -7.66 -6.22
C VAL A 171 -8.25 -7.82 -5.60
N ARG A 172 -8.35 -7.46 -4.32
CA ARG A 172 -9.62 -7.41 -3.60
C ARG A 172 -10.33 -6.09 -3.91
N PRO A 173 -11.56 -6.12 -4.46
CA PRO A 173 -12.30 -4.91 -4.80
C PRO A 173 -12.67 -4.09 -3.56
N LEU A 174 -12.90 -2.79 -3.78
CA LEU A 174 -13.29 -1.84 -2.76
C LEU A 174 -14.81 -1.92 -2.54
N ARG A 175 -15.28 -2.94 -1.81
CA ARG A 175 -16.69 -3.14 -1.43
C ARG A 175 -16.98 -2.69 -0.01
#